data_AF-A0A924WA55-F1
#
_entry.id   AF-A0A924WA55-F1
#
_cell.length_a   1.000
_cell.length_b   1.000
_cell.length_c   1.000
_cell.angle_alpha   90.00
_cell.angle_beta   90.00
_cell.angle_gamma   90.00
#
_symmetry.space_group_name_H-M   'P 1'
#
loop_
_entity.id
_entity.type
_entity.pdbx_description
1 polymer ?
#
loop_
_entity_poly.entity_id
_entity_poly.type
_entity_poly.pdbx_seq_one_letter_code
_entity_poly.pdbx_strand_id
1 'polypeptide(L)'
;MPATDTYTPGQNIKCTILKTPLTDDDKQTVTRLMRKDPAIQKRLRRSQMMRRRNMVVYNRGNRDWYKRDMVGKIASVKSGSTFTFTYTLELGRDMKAVERFLQVEAA
;
A
#
# COMPACT_ATOMS: atom_id res chain seq x y z
N MET A 1 -6.64 21.76 16.09
CA MET A 1 -6.03 20.58 16.75
C MET A 1 -6.42 19.37 15.92
N PRO A 2 -5.50 18.54 15.39
CA PRO A 2 -5.86 17.56 14.37
C PRO A 2 -6.22 16.18 14.94
N ALA A 3 -7.03 15.44 14.17
CA ALA A 3 -7.96 14.38 14.54
C ALA A 3 -7.38 13.03 15.04
N THR A 4 -6.11 12.96 15.40
CA THR A 4 -5.42 11.67 15.65
C THR A 4 -5.63 11.08 17.05
N ASP A 5 -6.12 11.87 18.01
CA ASP A 5 -6.38 11.41 19.38
C ASP A 5 -7.77 10.77 19.55
N THR A 6 -8.56 10.69 18.48
CA THR A 6 -9.96 10.22 18.55
C THR A 6 -10.11 8.72 18.32
N TYR A 7 -9.14 8.05 17.68
CA TYR A 7 -9.27 6.64 17.30
C TYR A 7 -8.59 5.72 18.30
N THR A 8 -9.30 4.67 18.71
CA THR A 8 -8.73 3.65 19.58
C THR A 8 -7.82 2.71 18.78
N PRO A 9 -6.65 2.33 19.34
CA PRO A 9 -5.81 1.32 18.72
C PRO A 9 -6.58 0.01 18.55
N GLY A 10 -6.51 -0.59 17.36
CA GLY A 10 -7.28 -1.79 17.02
C GLY A 10 -8.61 -1.51 16.28
N GLN A 11 -9.03 -0.25 16.17
CA GLN A 11 -10.20 0.10 15.36
C GLN A 11 -9.88 -0.04 13.86
N ASN A 12 -10.85 -0.54 13.08
CA ASN A 12 -10.73 -0.53 11.64
C ASN A 12 -11.14 0.84 11.10
N ILE A 13 -10.27 1.40 10.27
CA ILE A 13 -10.48 2.70 9.65
C ILE A 13 -10.54 2.51 8.15
N LYS A 14 -11.54 3.13 7.53
CA LYS A 14 -11.66 3.23 6.08
C LYS A 14 -11.16 4.59 5.65
N CYS A 15 -10.16 4.61 4.79
CA CYS A 15 -9.60 5.84 4.23
C CYS A 15 -9.96 5.95 2.75
N THR A 16 -10.47 7.11 2.35
CA THR A 16 -10.76 7.46 0.96
C THR A 16 -9.78 8.52 0.49
N ILE A 17 -9.07 8.29 -0.61
CA ILE A 17 -8.15 9.26 -1.19
C ILE A 17 -8.96 10.31 -1.98
N LEU A 18 -9.04 11.54 -1.47
CA LEU A 18 -9.75 12.63 -2.13
C LEU A 18 -8.91 13.28 -3.23
N LYS A 19 -7.65 13.60 -2.90
CA LYS A 19 -6.72 14.26 -3.81
C LYS A 19 -5.46 13.44 -3.94
N THR A 20 -4.95 13.32 -5.16
CA THR A 20 -3.68 12.66 -5.41
C THR A 20 -2.54 13.60 -4.98
N PRO A 21 -1.68 13.20 -4.03
CA PRO A 21 -0.56 14.03 -3.64
C PRO A 21 0.40 14.26 -4.81
N LEU A 22 1.02 15.43 -4.86
CA LEU A 22 1.94 15.81 -5.94
C LEU A 22 3.37 15.32 -5.63
N THR A 23 3.80 15.51 -4.38
CA THR A 23 5.12 15.13 -3.85
C THR A 23 5.31 13.62 -3.78
N ASP A 24 6.54 13.16 -3.99
CA ASP A 24 6.86 11.73 -3.89
C ASP A 24 6.76 11.20 -2.45
N ASP A 25 7.23 11.97 -1.46
CA ASP A 25 7.20 11.58 -0.04
C ASP A 25 5.77 11.31 0.45
N ASP A 26 4.82 12.16 0.05
CA ASP A 26 3.40 12.00 0.38
C ASP A 26 2.82 10.76 -0.32
N LYS A 27 3.17 10.53 -1.59
CA LYS A 27 2.77 9.31 -2.32
C LYS A 27 3.31 8.05 -1.64
N GLN A 28 4.56 8.06 -1.18
CA GLN A 28 5.15 6.93 -0.47
C GLN A 28 4.44 6.67 0.85
N THR A 29 4.08 7.72 1.59
CA THR A 29 3.36 7.60 2.86
C THR A 29 1.95 7.03 2.64
N VAL A 30 1.20 7.54 1.66
CA VAL A 30 -0.11 6.96 1.28
C VAL A 30 0.06 5.49 0.85
N THR A 31 1.07 5.20 0.03
CA THR A 31 1.32 3.82 -0.44
C THR A 31 1.65 2.88 0.71
N ARG A 32 2.36 3.36 1.75
CA ARG A 32 2.65 2.61 2.96
C ARG A 32 1.38 2.28 3.73
N LEU A 33 0.47 3.25 3.88
CA LEU A 33 -0.85 3.04 4.49
C LEU A 33 -1.69 2.04 3.69
N MET A 34 -1.74 2.17 2.36
CA MET A 34 -2.44 1.21 1.49
C MET A 34 -1.88 -0.21 1.61
N ARG A 35 -0.58 -0.40 1.86
CA ARG A 35 0.02 -1.73 2.06
C ARG A 35 -0.37 -2.39 3.39
N LYS A 36 -1.00 -1.66 4.32
CA LYS A 36 -1.53 -2.25 5.56
C LYS A 36 -2.90 -2.92 5.35
N ASP A 37 -3.58 -2.63 4.24
CA ASP A 37 -4.83 -3.30 3.89
C ASP A 37 -4.59 -4.79 3.59
N PRO A 38 -5.28 -5.71 4.29
CA PRO A 38 -5.13 -7.15 4.09
C PRO A 38 -5.46 -7.60 2.66
N ALA A 39 -6.39 -6.96 1.98
CA ALA A 39 -6.75 -7.28 0.60
C ALA A 39 -5.59 -6.94 -0.36
N ILE A 40 -4.98 -5.76 -0.17
CA ILE A 40 -3.82 -5.33 -0.96
C ILE A 40 -2.62 -6.25 -0.68
N GLN A 41 -2.36 -6.60 0.58
CA GLN A 41 -1.30 -7.54 0.93
C GLN A 41 -1.49 -8.91 0.30
N LYS A 42 -2.73 -9.44 0.28
CA LYS A 42 -3.04 -10.73 -0.37
C LYS A 42 -2.76 -10.66 -1.87
N ARG A 43 -3.15 -9.57 -2.53
CA ARG A 43 -2.88 -9.35 -3.96
C ARG A 43 -1.37 -9.23 -4.25
N LEU A 44 -0.62 -8.51 -3.42
CA LEU A 44 0.84 -8.39 -3.55
C LEU A 44 1.54 -9.75 -3.42
N ARG A 45 1.15 -10.54 -2.40
CA ARG A 45 1.64 -11.92 -2.22
C ARG A 45 1.34 -12.80 -3.44
N ARG A 46 0.12 -12.71 -3.98
CA ARG A 46 -0.27 -13.44 -5.21
C ARG A 46 0.55 -13.01 -6.42
N SER A 47 0.80 -11.71 -6.61
CA SER A 47 1.62 -11.21 -7.71
C SER A 47 3.07 -11.73 -7.63
N GLN A 48 3.68 -11.70 -6.45
CA GLN A 48 5.02 -12.27 -6.22
C GLN A 48 5.05 -13.78 -6.49
N MET A 49 4.02 -14.51 -6.08
CA MET A 49 3.90 -15.95 -6.33
C MET A 49 3.85 -16.24 -7.83
N MET A 50 2.99 -15.54 -8.58
CA MET A 50 2.87 -15.74 -10.03
C MET A 50 4.16 -15.41 -10.77
N ARG A 51 4.88 -14.37 -10.34
CA ARG A 51 6.20 -14.05 -10.89
C ARG A 51 7.19 -15.20 -10.74
N ARG A 52 7.20 -15.86 -9.58
CA ARG A 52 8.10 -17.01 -9.35
C ARG A 52 7.72 -18.21 -10.21
N ARG A 53 6.41 -18.46 -10.37
CA ARG A 53 5.90 -19.57 -11.20
C ARG A 53 6.18 -19.37 -12.69
N ASN A 54 6.05 -18.14 -13.17
CA ASN A 54 6.23 -17.81 -14.59
C ASN A 54 7.68 -17.43 -14.92
N MET A 55 8.64 -17.69 -14.01
CA MET A 55 10.03 -17.30 -14.21
C MET A 55 10.65 -18.15 -15.32
N VAL A 56 11.07 -17.49 -16.40
CA VAL A 56 11.74 -18.17 -17.51
C VAL A 56 13.20 -18.41 -17.14
N VAL A 57 13.58 -19.69 -17.08
CA VAL A 57 14.96 -20.14 -16.90
C VAL A 57 15.54 -20.48 -18.27
N TYR A 58 16.71 -19.96 -18.59
CA TYR A 58 17.43 -20.29 -19.82
C TYR A 58 18.91 -20.51 -19.51
N ASN A 59 19.53 -21.45 -20.23
CA ASN A 59 20.93 -21.78 -20.05
C ASN A 59 21.82 -20.86 -20.89
N ARG A 60 22.88 -20.31 -20.30
CA ARG A 60 23.93 -19.54 -20.99
C ARG A 60 25.30 -19.92 -20.43
N GLY A 61 26.08 -20.65 -21.22
CA GLY A 61 27.43 -21.10 -20.85
C GLY A 61 27.43 -22.16 -19.75
N ASN A 62 26.52 -23.14 -19.83
CA ASN A 62 26.32 -24.19 -18.83
C ASN A 62 25.96 -23.64 -17.43
N ARG A 63 25.26 -22.51 -17.39
CA ARG A 63 24.72 -21.89 -16.18
C ARG A 63 23.28 -21.48 -16.44
N ASP A 64 22.43 -21.69 -15.43
CA ASP A 64 21.04 -21.25 -15.50
C ASP A 64 20.92 -19.76 -15.18
N TRP A 65 20.31 -19.02 -16.10
CA TRP A 65 19.99 -17.62 -15.97
C TRP A 65 18.48 -17.44 -15.89
N TYR A 66 18.06 -16.50 -15.04
CA TYR A 66 16.64 -16.22 -14.79
C TYR A 66 16.25 -14.90 -15.42
N LYS A 67 15.24 -14.90 -16.28
CA LYS A 67 14.57 -13.66 -16.69
C LYS A 67 13.68 -13.18 -15.54
N ARG A 68 14.03 -12.05 -14.94
CA ARG A 68 13.28 -11.45 -13.83
C ARG A 68 12.28 -10.43 -14.34
N ASP A 69 11.01 -10.81 -14.38
CA ASP A 69 9.94 -9.88 -14.72
C ASP A 69 9.64 -8.88 -13.58
N MET A 70 9.13 -7.71 -13.95
CA MET A 70 8.72 -6.69 -12.99
C MET A 70 7.43 -7.12 -12.26
N VAL A 71 7.34 -6.78 -10.97
CA VAL A 71 6.13 -7.05 -10.17
C VAL A 71 5.06 -6.01 -10.51
N GLY A 72 3.80 -6.44 -10.50
CA GLY A 72 2.67 -5.53 -10.66
C GLY A 72 2.57 -4.53 -9.50
N LYS A 73 2.48 -3.24 -9.82
CA LYS A 73 2.29 -2.16 -8.83
C LYS A 73 0.81 -2.10 -8.42
N ILE A 74 0.43 -2.89 -7.41
CA ILE A 74 -0.98 -3.04 -6.96
C ILE A 74 -1.44 -1.87 -6.09
N ALA A 75 -0.57 -1.38 -5.20
CA ALA A 75 -0.85 -0.18 -4.41
C ALA A 75 -0.53 1.05 -5.28
N SER A 76 -1.53 1.55 -5.98
CA SER A 76 -1.44 2.77 -6.79
C SER A 76 -2.28 3.86 -6.13
N VAL A 77 -1.67 5.01 -5.87
CA VAL A 77 -2.33 6.18 -5.29
C VAL A 77 -3.17 6.85 -6.38
N LYS A 78 -4.45 6.47 -6.46
CA LYS A 78 -5.42 7.06 -7.39
C LYS A 78 -6.55 7.72 -6.60
N SER A 79 -6.98 8.90 -7.02
CA SER A 79 -8.15 9.58 -6.44
C SER A 79 -9.39 8.69 -6.49
N GLY A 80 -10.17 8.69 -5.41
CA GLY A 80 -11.35 7.84 -5.22
C GLY A 80 -11.05 6.42 -4.76
N SER A 81 -9.78 6.03 -4.62
CA SER A 81 -9.46 4.71 -4.06
C SER A 81 -9.76 4.68 -2.56
N THR A 82 -10.46 3.63 -2.15
CA THR A 82 -10.73 3.34 -0.74
C THR A 82 -9.89 2.17 -0.28
N PHE A 83 -9.41 2.22 0.94
CA PHE A 83 -8.69 1.12 1.57
C PHE A 83 -8.99 1.10 3.06
N THR A 84 -8.94 -0.10 3.64
CA THR A 84 -9.25 -0.31 5.05
C THR A 84 -8.04 -0.91 5.76
N PHE A 85 -7.71 -0.40 6.93
CA PHE A 85 -6.66 -0.96 7.76
C PHE A 85 -6.97 -0.78 9.25
N THR A 86 -6.31 -1.58 10.08
CA THR A 86 -6.42 -1.48 11.54
C THR A 86 -5.50 -0.39 12.05
N TYR A 87 -6.05 0.56 12.81
CA TYR A 87 -5.32 1.67 13.37
C TYR A 87 -4.36 1.21 14.47
N THR A 88 -3.12 1.69 14.40
CA THR A 88 -2.11 1.54 15.46
C THR A 88 -1.51 2.90 15.76
N LEU A 89 -1.04 3.11 17.00
CA LEU A 89 -0.53 4.42 17.45
C LEU A 89 0.63 4.95 16.59
N GLU A 90 1.48 4.06 16.09
CA GLU A 90 2.59 4.42 15.19
C GLU A 90 2.12 5.07 13.89
N LEU A 91 0.92 4.70 13.41
CA LEU A 91 0.35 5.24 12.19
C LEU A 91 -0.24 6.65 12.39
N GLY A 92 -0.40 7.12 13.63
CA GLY A 92 -0.93 8.45 13.92
C GLY A 92 -0.10 9.56 13.27
N ARG A 93 1.24 9.45 13.28
CA ARG A 93 2.14 10.43 12.63
C ARG A 93 1.97 10.44 11.11
N ASP A 94 1.90 9.26 10.51
CA ASP A 94 1.70 9.09 9.06
C ASP A 94 0.32 9.62 8.63
N MET A 95 -0.72 9.39 9.43
CA MET A 95 -2.07 9.91 9.17
C MET A 95 -2.11 11.43 9.27
N LYS A 96 -1.46 12.02 10.28
CA LYS A 96 -1.39 13.48 10.43
C LYS A 96 -0.68 14.16 9.25
N ALA A 97 0.36 13.53 8.72
CA ALA A 97 1.07 14.07 7.54
C ALA A 97 0.16 14.09 6.30
N VAL A 98 -0.73 13.10 6.16
CA VAL A 98 -1.53 12.87 4.96
C VAL A 98 -3.00 13.28 5.12
N GLU A 99 -3.39 13.83 6.29
CA GLU A 99 -4.75 14.27 6.64
C GLU A 99 -5.37 15.18 5.58
N ARG A 100 -4.55 16.00 4.91
CA ARG A 100 -4.98 16.92 3.84
C ARG A 100 -5.48 16.21 2.57
N PHE A 101 -5.16 14.93 2.39
CA PHE A 101 -5.44 14.16 1.17
C PHE A 101 -6.43 13.02 1.39
N LEU A 102 -6.70 12.67 2.66
CA LEU A 102 -7.51 11.52 3.04
C LEU A 102 -8.79 11.97 3.75
N GLN A 103 -9.90 11.37 3.35
CA GLN A 103 -11.11 11.34 4.16
C GLN A 103 -11.09 10.05 4.98
N VAL A 104 -11.18 10.21 6.30
CA VAL A 104 -11.08 9.11 7.26
C VAL A 104 -12.47 8.85 7.84
N GLU A 105 -12.95 7.63 7.66
CA GLU A 105 -14.23 7.16 8.20
C GLU A 105 -13.97 5.97 9.14
N ALA A 106 -14.62 5.97 10.30
CA ALA A 106 -14.67 4.78 11.14
C ALA A 106 -15.44 3.69 10.37
N ALA A 107 -14.82 2.52 10.19
CA ALA A 107 -15.40 1.41 9.44
C ALA A 107 -16.32 0.55 10.31
#